data_AF-A0AAV0WJB3-F1
#
_entry.id   AF-A0AAV0WJB3-F1
#
_cell.length_a   1.000
_cell.length_b   1.000
_cell.length_c   1.000
_cell.angle_alpha   90.00
_cell.angle_beta   90.00
_cell.angle_gamma   90.00
#
_symmetry.space_group_name_H-M   'P 1'
#
loop_
_entity.id
_entity.type
_entity.pdbx_description
1 polymer ?
#
loop_
_entity_poly.entity_id
_entity_poly.type
_entity_poly.pdbx_seq_one_letter_code
_entity_poly.pdbx_strand_id
1 'polypeptide(L)'
;MDSDHLLVGIWMKVKIKKYKKGNLTNKGRTDINKLKDKQICKEYVECFQNIIKSKQLDIERNLNVDKTWEHVKESINEASTKVLGKKVSKTKPWFNTICEEAVQRRKLARQELLIDTNNEVTLRRFRTRQKEASKILRCEKRKYVQNILETAELDYKTHRTRDMYKRVNDLRGGYKKKERFLIDDDGSLITTSEELAKKWASYFEKLLNCEEPNETFNFNFNQEIKESQDCEEPTLEEIKLQINMLKNNKSPERMTFNQSS
;
A
#
# COMPACT_ATOMS: atom_id res chain seq x y z
N MET A 1 69.04 16.08 -1.85
CA MET A 1 68.20 15.28 -2.77
C MET A 1 67.01 14.84 -1.95
N ASP A 2 66.02 15.72 -1.79
CA ASP A 2 64.76 15.43 -1.11
C ASP A 2 63.65 15.67 -2.13
N SER A 3 63.06 14.57 -2.62
CA SER A 3 61.94 14.61 -3.55
C SER A 3 60.64 14.76 -2.76
N ASP A 4 60.01 15.92 -2.87
CA ASP A 4 58.65 16.15 -2.40
C ASP A 4 57.66 15.37 -3.28
N HIS A 5 57.01 14.37 -2.68
CA HIS A 5 55.89 13.64 -3.29
C HIS A 5 54.56 14.25 -2.83
N LEU A 6 53.99 15.16 -3.62
CA LEU A 6 52.64 15.67 -3.39
C LEU A 6 51.59 14.62 -3.79
N LEU A 7 50.83 14.13 -2.82
CA LEU A 7 49.77 13.14 -3.04
C LEU A 7 48.58 13.79 -3.76
N VAL A 8 48.36 13.41 -5.02
CA VAL A 8 47.20 13.86 -5.80
C VAL A 8 45.97 13.03 -5.43
N GLY A 9 45.04 13.63 -4.69
CA GLY A 9 43.73 13.03 -4.40
C GLY A 9 42.69 13.38 -5.45
N ILE A 10 42.03 12.37 -6.05
CA ILE A 10 40.93 12.56 -7.00
C ILE A 10 39.59 12.35 -6.28
N TRP A 11 38.66 13.28 -6.44
CA TRP A 11 37.29 13.14 -5.95
C TRP A 11 36.37 12.67 -7.06
N MET A 12 36.01 11.38 -7.04
CA MET A 12 35.07 10.81 -8.01
C MET A 12 33.66 10.69 -7.42
N LYS A 13 32.68 11.32 -8.07
CA LYS A 13 31.26 11.23 -7.68
C LYS A 13 30.53 10.22 -8.56
N VAL A 14 30.53 8.97 -8.14
CA VAL A 14 29.84 7.88 -8.87
C VAL A 14 28.34 7.93 -8.61
N LYS A 15 27.54 8.11 -9.67
CA LYS A 15 26.09 7.91 -9.62
C LYS A 15 25.74 6.58 -10.30
N ILE A 16 25.56 5.54 -9.49
CA ILE A 16 25.08 4.25 -9.98
C ILE A 16 23.60 4.39 -10.37
N LYS A 17 23.26 4.04 -11.61
CA LYS A 17 21.88 4.03 -12.11
C LYS A 17 21.09 3.00 -11.32
N LYS A 18 20.10 3.44 -10.54
CA LYS A 18 19.21 2.53 -9.80
C LYS A 18 18.50 1.59 -10.78
N TYR A 19 18.50 0.30 -10.46
CA TYR A 19 17.70 -0.71 -11.12
C TYR A 19 16.23 -0.27 -11.12
N LYS A 20 15.67 -0.03 -12.31
CA LYS A 20 14.24 0.22 -12.45
C LYS A 20 13.57 -1.15 -12.40
N LYS A 21 13.03 -1.54 -11.22
CA LYS A 21 12.00 -2.59 -11.20
C LYS A 21 10.97 -2.19 -12.25
N GLY A 22 10.67 -3.11 -13.18
CA GLY A 22 9.67 -2.87 -14.20
C GLY A 22 8.44 -2.25 -13.56
N ASN A 23 7.91 -1.22 -14.20
CA ASN A 23 6.65 -0.62 -13.77
C ASN A 23 5.58 -1.71 -13.88
N LEU A 24 5.41 -2.55 -12.86
CA LEU A 24 4.10 -3.06 -12.55
C LEU A 24 3.25 -1.80 -12.50
N THR A 25 2.35 -1.64 -13.46
CA THR A 25 1.36 -0.58 -13.44
C THR A 25 0.66 -0.75 -12.10
N ASN A 26 1.11 0.01 -11.11
CA ASN A 26 0.57 -0.06 -9.78
C ASN A 26 -0.82 0.53 -9.98
N LYS A 27 -1.79 -0.34 -10.30
CA LYS A 27 -3.20 0.00 -10.40
C LYS A 27 -3.55 0.43 -8.99
N GLY A 28 -3.30 1.71 -8.71
CA GLY A 28 -3.39 2.28 -7.38
C GLY A 28 -4.75 1.92 -6.80
N ARG A 29 -4.79 1.56 -5.53
CA ARG A 29 -6.02 1.14 -4.87
C ARG A 29 -7.09 2.23 -5.03
N THR A 30 -8.31 1.82 -5.34
CA THR A 30 -9.49 2.68 -5.34
C THR A 30 -9.67 3.31 -3.97
N ASP A 31 -10.09 4.59 -3.93
CA ASP A 31 -10.34 5.27 -2.66
C ASP A 31 -11.72 4.92 -2.07
N ILE A 32 -11.82 3.71 -1.52
CA ILE A 32 -13.06 3.17 -0.93
C ILE A 32 -13.61 4.04 0.21
N ASN A 33 -12.76 4.86 0.86
CA ASN A 33 -13.21 5.76 1.92
C ASN A 33 -14.25 6.78 1.45
N LYS A 34 -14.26 7.13 0.16
CA LYS A 34 -15.24 8.06 -0.42
C LYS A 34 -16.67 7.51 -0.36
N LEU A 35 -16.85 6.18 -0.34
CA LEU A 35 -18.17 5.55 -0.20
C LEU A 35 -18.80 5.75 1.19
N LYS A 36 -18.06 6.28 2.17
CA LYS A 36 -18.65 6.70 3.45
C LYS A 36 -19.60 7.90 3.29
N ASP A 37 -19.38 8.71 2.25
CA ASP A 37 -20.31 9.78 1.90
C ASP A 37 -21.53 9.17 1.20
N LYS A 38 -22.72 9.45 1.75
CA LYS A 38 -23.99 8.95 1.22
C LYS A 38 -24.23 9.43 -0.21
N GLN A 39 -23.77 10.64 -0.57
CA GLN A 39 -23.98 11.20 -1.89
C GLN A 39 -23.11 10.47 -2.94
N ILE A 40 -21.82 10.33 -2.66
CA ILE A 40 -20.88 9.60 -3.54
C ILE A 40 -21.29 8.13 -3.68
N CYS A 41 -21.84 7.53 -2.62
CA CYS A 41 -22.35 6.17 -2.66
C CYS A 41 -23.52 6.03 -3.66
N LYS A 42 -24.47 6.96 -3.66
CA LYS A 42 -25.58 6.99 -4.63
C LYS A 42 -25.08 7.14 -6.06
N GLU A 43 -24.19 8.11 -6.30
CA GLU A 43 -23.58 8.34 -7.62
C GLU A 43 -22.83 7.11 -8.14
N TYR A 44 -22.13 6.40 -7.24
CA TYR A 44 -21.46 5.15 -7.58
C TYR A 44 -22.45 4.07 -8.02
N VAL A 45 -23.56 3.89 -7.28
CA VAL A 45 -24.59 2.89 -7.60
C VAL A 45 -25.24 3.20 -8.95
N GLU A 46 -25.61 4.47 -9.20
CA GLU A 46 -26.20 4.89 -10.48
C GLU A 46 -25.23 4.68 -11.65
N CYS A 47 -23.96 5.06 -11.49
CA CYS A 47 -22.93 4.85 -12.49
C CYS A 47 -22.73 3.36 -12.80
N PHE A 48 -22.67 2.53 -11.76
CA PHE A 48 -22.53 1.08 -11.89
C PHE A 48 -23.72 0.44 -12.60
N GLN A 49 -24.95 0.83 -12.23
CA GLN A 49 -26.18 0.35 -12.88
C GLN A 49 -26.21 0.72 -14.36
N ASN A 50 -25.79 1.94 -14.72
CA ASN A 50 -25.73 2.37 -16.12
C ASN A 50 -24.69 1.59 -16.92
N ILE A 51 -23.52 1.34 -16.35
CA ILE A 51 -22.46 0.55 -17.00
C ILE A 51 -22.91 -0.90 -17.21
N ILE A 52 -23.49 -1.54 -16.18
CA ILE A 52 -24.00 -2.91 -16.33
C ILE A 52 -25.09 -2.99 -17.38
N LYS A 53 -26.09 -2.09 -17.34
CA LYS A 53 -27.17 -2.05 -18.34
C LYS A 53 -26.62 -1.92 -19.76
N SER A 54 -25.59 -1.09 -19.97
CA SER A 54 -24.95 -0.95 -21.29
C SER A 54 -24.23 -2.22 -21.77
N LYS A 55 -23.65 -3.00 -20.85
CA LYS A 55 -22.91 -4.24 -21.16
C LYS A 55 -23.79 -5.49 -21.15
N GLN A 56 -25.01 -5.40 -20.65
CA GLN A 56 -25.95 -6.51 -20.58
C GLN A 56 -26.36 -7.03 -21.97
N LEU A 57 -26.33 -6.15 -22.98
CA LEU A 57 -26.54 -6.50 -24.39
C LEU A 57 -25.48 -7.47 -24.96
N ASP A 58 -24.28 -7.54 -24.34
CA ASP A 58 -23.19 -8.44 -24.75
C ASP A 58 -23.21 -9.78 -23.99
N ILE A 59 -23.82 -9.82 -22.80
CA ILE A 59 -23.92 -11.01 -21.93
C ILE A 59 -24.92 -12.03 -22.50
N GLU A 60 -26.06 -11.57 -23.04
CA GLU A 60 -27.08 -12.45 -23.61
C GLU A 60 -26.60 -13.23 -24.86
N ARG A 61 -25.49 -12.81 -25.47
CA ARG A 61 -24.87 -13.49 -26.63
C ARG A 61 -23.78 -14.50 -26.27
N ASN A 62 -23.27 -14.52 -25.03
CA ASN A 62 -22.17 -15.40 -24.62
C ASN A 62 -22.53 -16.17 -23.34
N LEU A 63 -22.92 -17.44 -23.49
CA LEU A 63 -23.31 -18.39 -22.44
C LEU A 63 -22.17 -18.85 -21.51
N ASN A 64 -21.04 -18.14 -21.42
CA ASN A 64 -19.92 -18.54 -20.57
C ASN A 64 -19.90 -17.72 -19.27
N VAL A 65 -20.10 -18.42 -18.14
CA VAL A 65 -20.07 -17.87 -16.78
C VAL A 65 -18.77 -17.12 -16.47
N ASP A 66 -17.62 -17.57 -16.98
CA ASP A 66 -16.34 -16.90 -16.76
C ASP A 66 -16.33 -15.51 -17.42
N LYS A 67 -16.89 -15.43 -18.64
CA LYS A 67 -17.01 -14.16 -19.35
C LYS A 67 -17.99 -13.25 -18.62
N THR A 68 -19.14 -13.75 -18.17
CA THR A 68 -20.10 -12.90 -17.44
C THR A 68 -19.50 -12.31 -16.17
N TRP A 69 -18.72 -13.11 -15.43
CA TRP A 69 -17.98 -12.64 -14.26
C TRP A 69 -16.93 -11.57 -14.61
N GLU A 70 -16.18 -11.77 -15.71
CA GLU A 70 -15.22 -10.78 -16.18
C GLU A 70 -15.88 -9.43 -16.51
N HIS A 71 -17.05 -9.46 -17.17
CA HIS A 71 -17.83 -8.25 -17.45
C HIS A 71 -18.31 -7.54 -16.18
N VAL A 72 -18.77 -8.29 -15.18
CA VAL A 72 -19.17 -7.72 -13.87
C VAL A 72 -17.96 -7.07 -13.19
N LYS A 73 -16.83 -7.78 -13.13
CA LYS A 73 -15.59 -7.27 -12.54
C LYS A 73 -15.08 -6.02 -13.25
N GLU A 74 -15.13 -5.97 -14.58
CA GLU A 74 -14.77 -4.79 -15.35
C GLU A 74 -15.69 -3.61 -15.08
N SER A 75 -17.00 -3.87 -14.99
CA SER A 75 -18.00 -2.84 -14.69
C SER A 75 -17.79 -2.23 -13.31
N ILE A 76 -17.49 -3.07 -12.29
CA ILE A 76 -17.14 -2.61 -10.94
C ILE A 76 -15.89 -1.72 -10.99
N ASN A 77 -14.85 -2.16 -11.71
CA ASN A 77 -13.61 -1.40 -11.83
C ASN A 77 -13.81 -0.08 -12.56
N GLU A 78 -14.60 -0.06 -13.63
CA GLU A 78 -14.90 1.12 -14.44
C GLU A 78 -15.67 2.16 -13.61
N ALA A 79 -16.77 1.75 -12.95
CA ALA A 79 -17.54 2.60 -12.04
C ALA A 79 -16.66 3.15 -10.91
N SER A 80 -15.81 2.28 -10.33
CA SER A 80 -14.85 2.65 -9.29
C SER A 80 -13.86 3.71 -9.78
N THR A 81 -13.34 3.56 -11.00
CA THR A 81 -12.41 4.55 -11.56
C THR A 81 -13.05 5.88 -11.87
N LYS A 82 -14.31 5.89 -12.34
CA LYS A 82 -15.06 7.11 -12.69
C LYS A 82 -15.46 7.92 -11.46
N VAL A 83 -16.03 7.28 -10.44
CA VAL A 83 -16.60 7.97 -9.27
C VAL A 83 -15.60 8.11 -8.12
N LEU A 84 -14.93 7.01 -7.76
CA LEU A 84 -14.04 6.99 -6.58
C LEU A 84 -12.63 7.46 -6.94
N GLY A 85 -12.15 7.10 -8.12
CA GLY A 85 -10.79 7.38 -8.56
C GLY A 85 -9.74 6.64 -7.73
N LYS A 86 -8.47 6.97 -7.99
CA LYS A 86 -7.33 6.33 -7.33
C LYS A 86 -6.98 7.06 -6.04
N LYS A 87 -6.61 6.30 -5.01
CA LYS A 87 -6.05 6.87 -3.79
C LYS A 87 -4.69 7.52 -4.09
N VAL A 88 -4.63 8.84 -4.02
CA VAL A 88 -3.40 9.60 -4.22
C VAL A 88 -2.57 9.56 -2.93
N SER A 89 -1.36 9.01 -3.01
CA SER A 89 -0.40 9.08 -1.91
C SER A 89 0.25 10.46 -1.90
N LYS A 90 -0.10 11.30 -0.93
CA LYS A 90 0.61 12.57 -0.70
C LYS A 90 1.94 12.24 -0.03
N THR A 91 3.05 12.54 -0.69
CA THR A 91 4.41 12.29 -0.18
C THR A 91 4.72 13.02 1.12
N LYS A 92 3.99 14.11 1.43
CA LYS A 92 4.02 14.84 2.72
C LYS A 92 2.64 15.43 3.02
N PRO A 93 1.74 14.70 3.71
CA PRO A 93 0.38 15.20 3.97
C PRO A 93 0.34 16.47 4.84
N TRP A 94 1.39 16.71 5.63
CA TRP A 94 1.56 17.91 6.47
C TRP A 94 2.03 19.15 5.71
N PHE A 95 2.51 19.01 4.46
CA PHE A 95 3.00 20.13 3.67
C PHE A 95 1.80 20.82 2.99
N ASN A 96 1.38 21.94 3.56
CA ASN A 96 0.25 22.75 3.12
C ASN A 96 0.71 24.02 2.36
N THR A 97 -0.26 24.81 1.89
CA THR A 97 -0.02 26.07 1.16
C THR A 97 0.82 27.07 1.97
N ILE A 98 0.62 27.14 3.28
CA ILE A 98 1.42 27.99 4.19
C ILE A 98 2.91 27.59 4.14
N CYS A 99 3.19 26.28 4.14
CA CYS A 99 4.55 25.76 4.00
C CYS A 99 5.15 26.12 2.63
N GLU A 100 4.36 26.00 1.57
CA GLU A 100 4.77 26.33 0.21
C GLU A 100 5.12 27.82 0.06
N GLU A 101 4.26 28.71 0.52
CA GLU A 101 4.50 30.16 0.52
C GLU A 101 5.74 30.54 1.32
N ALA A 102 5.96 29.91 2.48
CA ALA A 102 7.14 30.15 3.30
C ALA A 102 8.44 29.71 2.58
N VAL A 103 8.41 28.55 1.90
CA VAL A 103 9.54 28.08 1.08
C VAL A 103 9.77 29.00 -0.12
N GLN A 104 8.70 29.49 -0.75
CA GLN A 104 8.78 30.39 -1.89
C GLN A 104 9.37 31.75 -1.48
N ARG A 105 8.94 32.34 -0.36
CA ARG A 105 9.55 33.57 0.19
C ARG A 105 11.04 33.41 0.47
N ARG A 106 11.44 32.26 1.03
CA ARG A 106 12.86 31.93 1.25
C ARG A 106 13.62 31.80 -0.07
N LYS A 107 13.01 31.22 -1.10
CA LYS A 107 13.61 31.06 -2.44
C LYS A 107 13.84 32.42 -3.09
N LEU A 108 12.84 33.31 -3.08
CA LEU A 108 12.96 34.66 -3.63
C LEU A 108 14.05 35.47 -2.91
N ALA A 109 14.08 35.44 -1.58
CA ALA A 109 15.14 36.11 -0.82
C ALA A 109 16.54 35.53 -1.10
N ARG A 110 16.65 34.24 -1.44
CA ARG A 110 17.92 33.64 -1.86
C ARG A 110 18.33 34.13 -3.25
N GLN A 111 17.39 34.29 -4.18
CA GLN A 111 17.68 34.81 -5.51
C GLN A 111 18.18 36.26 -5.45
N GLU A 112 17.55 37.11 -4.64
CA GLU A 112 18.01 38.48 -4.41
C GLU A 112 19.44 38.53 -3.84
N LEU A 113 19.75 37.66 -2.86
CA LEU A 113 21.11 37.56 -2.31
C LEU A 113 22.15 37.10 -3.36
N LEU A 114 21.75 36.27 -4.33
CA LEU A 114 22.65 35.81 -5.40
C LEU A 114 22.95 36.91 -6.42
N ILE A 115 22.07 37.90 -6.56
CA ILE A 115 22.27 39.06 -7.44
C ILE A 115 23.27 40.03 -6.80
N ASP A 116 23.15 40.28 -5.49
CA ASP A 116 24.03 41.19 -4.75
C ASP A 116 24.52 40.53 -3.45
N THR A 117 25.68 39.88 -3.55
CA THR A 117 26.22 38.97 -2.51
C THR A 117 26.85 39.73 -1.34
N ASN A 118 27.35 40.95 -1.56
CA ASN A 118 28.04 41.74 -0.53
C ASN A 118 27.09 42.64 0.28
N ASN A 119 25.81 42.67 -0.06
CA ASN A 119 24.82 43.51 0.57
C ASN A 119 24.31 42.92 1.90
N GLU A 120 24.57 43.64 3.00
CA GLU A 120 24.19 43.19 4.34
C GLU A 120 22.66 43.10 4.53
N VAL A 121 21.90 43.95 3.82
CA VAL A 121 20.43 43.99 3.90
C VAL A 121 19.82 42.74 3.25
N THR A 122 20.30 42.34 2.07
CA THR A 122 19.83 41.13 1.37
C THR A 122 20.19 39.87 2.16
N LEU A 123 21.39 39.85 2.76
CA LEU A 123 21.82 38.76 3.64
C LEU A 123 20.95 38.66 4.90
N ARG A 124 20.67 39.78 5.56
CA ARG A 124 19.80 39.85 6.75
C ARG A 124 18.39 39.38 6.40
N ARG A 125 17.82 39.85 5.27
CA ARG A 125 16.50 39.44 4.77
C ARG A 125 16.43 37.93 4.50
N PHE A 126 17.44 37.38 3.82
CA PHE A 126 17.52 35.93 3.57
C PHE A 126 17.58 35.13 4.87
N ARG A 127 18.43 35.52 5.84
CA ARG A 127 18.53 34.84 7.15
C ARG A 127 17.19 34.87 7.91
N THR A 128 16.49 36.00 7.89
CA THR A 128 15.15 36.12 8.49
C THR A 128 14.16 35.18 7.82
N ARG A 129 14.05 35.20 6.49
CA ARG A 129 13.15 34.30 5.74
C ARG A 129 13.52 32.82 5.92
N GLN A 130 14.79 32.50 6.05
CA GLN A 130 15.25 31.14 6.34
C GLN A 130 14.79 30.66 7.72
N LYS A 131 14.95 31.49 8.76
CA LYS A 131 14.48 31.19 10.13
C LYS A 131 12.95 31.07 10.18
N GLU A 132 12.23 31.99 9.54
CA GLU A 132 10.77 31.97 9.43
C GLU A 132 10.28 30.70 8.75
N ALA A 133 10.80 30.36 7.57
CA ALA A 133 10.40 29.15 6.84
C ALA A 133 10.67 27.88 7.66
N SER A 134 11.84 27.78 8.31
CA SER A 134 12.15 26.67 9.20
C SER A 134 11.23 26.62 10.44
N LYS A 135 10.77 27.76 10.97
CA LYS A 135 9.80 27.82 12.07
C LYS A 135 8.43 27.33 11.60
N ILE A 136 7.93 27.84 10.47
CA ILE A 136 6.63 27.45 9.89
C ILE A 136 6.60 25.95 9.60
N LEU A 137 7.60 25.43 8.89
CA LEU A 137 7.67 24.00 8.56
C LEU A 137 7.66 23.11 9.81
N ARG A 138 8.35 23.52 10.88
CA ARG A 138 8.34 22.80 12.16
C ARG A 138 6.98 22.88 12.84
N CYS A 139 6.36 24.06 12.90
CA CYS A 139 5.05 24.25 13.52
C CYS A 139 3.96 23.46 12.79
N GLU A 140 3.88 23.56 11.46
CA GLU A 140 2.87 22.85 10.66
C GLU A 140 3.05 21.34 10.75
N LYS A 141 4.30 20.84 10.73
CA LYS A 141 4.57 19.42 10.96
C LYS A 141 4.12 18.98 12.36
N ARG A 142 4.38 19.77 13.40
CA ARG A 142 3.94 19.46 14.78
C ARG A 142 2.42 19.46 14.89
N LYS A 143 1.73 20.46 14.33
CA LYS A 143 0.25 20.52 14.30
C LYS A 143 -0.34 19.28 13.64
N TYR A 144 0.24 18.86 12.52
CA TYR A 144 -0.19 17.64 11.83
C TYR A 144 -0.02 16.39 12.71
N VAL A 145 1.15 16.21 13.34
CA VAL A 145 1.38 15.09 14.26
C VAL A 145 0.41 15.12 15.44
N GLN A 146 0.18 16.29 16.02
CA GLN A 146 -0.77 16.49 17.12
C GLN A 146 -2.19 16.06 16.73
N ASN A 147 -2.68 16.49 15.56
CA ASN A 147 -3.99 16.08 15.05
C ASN A 147 -4.08 14.55 14.84
N ILE A 148 -3.03 13.90 14.35
CA ILE A 148 -2.99 12.43 14.25
C ILE A 148 -3.14 11.78 15.63
N LEU A 149 -2.46 12.31 16.65
CA LEU A 149 -2.54 11.77 18.01
C LEU A 149 -3.93 11.97 18.62
N GLU A 150 -4.52 13.16 18.47
CA GLU A 150 -5.88 13.47 18.92
C GLU A 150 -6.91 12.56 18.25
N THR A 151 -6.79 12.34 16.93
CA THR A 151 -7.67 11.40 16.22
C THR A 151 -7.45 9.95 16.63
N ALA A 152 -6.22 9.55 16.93
CA ALA A 152 -5.93 8.21 17.46
C ALA A 152 -6.52 8.02 18.86
N GLU A 153 -6.52 9.04 19.72
CA GLU A 153 -7.15 9.02 21.03
C GLU A 153 -8.69 8.90 20.92
N LEU A 154 -9.30 9.62 19.97
CA LEU A 154 -10.72 9.49 19.68
C LEU A 154 -11.08 8.09 19.14
N ASP A 155 -10.25 7.53 18.25
CA ASP A 155 -10.44 6.18 17.74
C ASP A 155 -10.32 5.14 18.87
N TYR A 156 -9.45 5.36 19.86
CA TYR A 156 -9.39 4.52 21.06
C TYR A 156 -10.67 4.61 21.90
N LYS A 157 -11.14 5.84 22.21
CA LYS A 157 -12.37 6.09 22.98
C LYS A 157 -13.62 5.50 22.31
N THR A 158 -13.64 5.44 20.98
CA THR A 158 -14.76 4.89 20.19
C THR A 158 -14.60 3.40 19.85
N HIS A 159 -13.67 2.69 20.51
CA HIS A 159 -13.35 1.27 20.29
C HIS A 159 -12.95 0.90 18.85
N ARG A 160 -12.45 1.87 18.07
CA ARG A 160 -11.88 1.66 16.72
C ARG A 160 -10.38 1.33 16.80
N THR A 161 -10.05 0.27 17.53
CA THR A 161 -8.66 -0.12 17.87
C THR A 161 -7.76 -0.27 16.64
N ARG A 162 -8.27 -0.84 15.54
CA ARG A 162 -7.52 -0.97 14.28
C ARG A 162 -7.09 0.38 13.71
N ASP A 163 -7.99 1.36 13.67
CA ASP A 163 -7.70 2.67 13.08
C ASP A 163 -6.73 3.45 13.95
N MET A 164 -6.85 3.34 15.28
CA MET A 164 -5.85 3.83 16.23
C MET A 164 -4.47 3.23 15.96
N TYR A 165 -4.32 1.90 15.92
CA TYR A 165 -3.03 1.26 15.64
C TYR A 165 -2.46 1.63 14.28
N LYS A 166 -3.32 1.77 13.26
CA LYS A 166 -2.92 2.19 11.93
C LYS A 166 -2.33 3.61 11.96
N ARG A 167 -2.99 4.57 12.61
CA ARG A 167 -2.48 5.95 12.75
C ARG A 167 -1.15 5.99 13.51
N VAL A 168 -1.05 5.26 14.61
CA VAL A 168 0.18 5.18 15.40
C VAL A 168 1.32 4.55 14.59
N ASN A 169 1.03 3.49 13.83
CA ASN A 169 2.01 2.86 12.94
C ASN A 169 2.41 3.75 11.78
N ASP A 170 1.48 4.52 11.21
CA ASP A 170 1.76 5.49 10.15
C ASP A 170 2.70 6.61 10.67
N LEU A 171 2.55 7.03 11.94
CA LEU A 171 3.43 8.00 12.58
C LEU A 171 4.81 7.39 12.95
N ARG A 172 4.82 6.17 13.50
CA ARG A 172 6.04 5.41 13.80
C ARG A 172 6.77 4.99 12.52
N GLY A 173 6.13 5.12 11.36
CA GLY A 173 6.53 4.66 10.03
C GLY A 173 7.91 5.12 9.58
N GLY A 174 8.94 4.56 10.21
CA GLY A 174 10.29 4.48 9.71
C GLY A 174 10.48 3.20 8.91
N TYR A 175 11.61 3.13 8.22
CA TYR A 175 12.08 1.89 7.62
C TYR A 175 12.26 0.85 8.73
N LYS A 176 11.37 -0.15 8.77
CA LYS A 176 11.64 -1.39 9.50
C LYS A 176 12.38 -2.29 8.53
N LYS A 177 13.65 -2.58 8.81
CA LYS A 177 14.35 -3.67 8.13
C LYS A 177 13.47 -4.90 8.33
N LYS A 178 13.12 -5.61 7.26
CA LYS A 178 12.51 -6.93 7.41
C LYS A 178 13.59 -7.82 7.98
N GLU A 179 13.54 -7.99 9.29
CA GLU A 179 14.31 -8.97 10.01
C GLU A 179 13.82 -10.34 9.54
N ARG A 180 14.72 -11.08 8.91
CA ARG A 180 14.50 -12.47 8.52
C ARG A 180 15.41 -13.26 9.43
N PHE A 181 14.83 -13.76 10.51
CA PHE A 181 15.48 -14.68 11.42
C PHE A 181 14.69 -15.97 11.42
N LEU A 182 15.37 -17.10 11.53
CA LEU A 182 14.78 -18.41 11.76
C LEU A 182 15.32 -18.93 13.08
N ILE A 183 14.52 -19.74 13.77
CA ILE A 183 15.00 -20.54 14.90
C ILE A 183 15.37 -21.90 14.31
N ASP A 184 16.58 -22.35 14.57
CA ASP A 184 17.04 -23.69 14.16
C ASP A 184 16.47 -24.77 15.09
N ASP A 185 16.64 -26.04 14.74
CA ASP A 185 16.11 -27.17 15.51
C ASP A 185 16.71 -27.21 16.93
N ASP A 186 17.93 -26.69 17.09
CA ASP A 186 18.64 -26.56 18.38
C ASP A 186 18.22 -25.32 19.19
N GLY A 187 17.22 -24.57 18.73
CA GLY A 187 16.75 -23.33 19.37
C GLY A 187 17.64 -22.10 19.12
N SER A 188 18.68 -22.22 18.29
CA SER A 188 19.58 -21.13 17.95
C SER A 188 18.99 -20.17 16.90
N LEU A 189 19.34 -18.89 16.96
CA LEU A 189 18.81 -17.88 16.03
C LEU A 189 19.68 -17.75 14.78
N ILE A 190 19.14 -18.14 13.63
CA ILE A 190 19.77 -17.97 12.32
C ILE A 190 19.56 -16.55 11.83
N THR A 191 20.66 -15.83 11.57
CA THR A 191 20.62 -14.41 11.20
C THR A 191 21.27 -14.08 9.87
N THR A 192 22.09 -14.98 9.32
CA THR A 192 22.78 -14.77 8.04
C THR A 192 21.98 -15.32 6.86
N SER A 193 22.11 -14.69 5.69
CA SER A 193 21.36 -15.09 4.50
C SER A 193 21.76 -16.48 3.98
N GLU A 194 23.01 -16.90 4.19
CA GLU A 194 23.53 -18.19 3.74
C GLU A 194 22.99 -19.33 4.61
N GLU A 195 23.01 -19.17 5.93
CA GLU A 195 22.43 -20.15 6.86
C GLU A 195 20.93 -20.27 6.69
N LEU A 196 20.23 -19.15 6.45
CA LEU A 196 18.80 -19.16 6.08
C LEU A 196 18.55 -20.01 4.83
N ALA A 197 19.36 -19.81 3.78
CA ALA A 197 19.23 -20.58 2.55
C ALA A 197 19.51 -22.07 2.78
N LYS A 198 20.53 -22.41 3.58
CA LYS A 198 20.85 -23.80 3.96
C LYS A 198 19.72 -24.45 4.77
N LYS A 199 19.15 -23.75 5.74
CA LYS A 199 18.01 -24.26 6.52
C LYS A 199 16.79 -24.49 5.65
N TRP A 200 16.48 -23.56 4.74
CA TRP A 200 15.41 -23.76 3.76
C TRP A 200 15.70 -24.95 2.83
N ALA A 201 16.94 -25.09 2.33
CA ALA A 201 17.33 -26.22 1.50
C ALA A 201 17.12 -27.55 2.24
N SER A 202 17.62 -27.67 3.48
CA SER A 202 17.42 -28.86 4.31
C SER A 202 15.95 -29.14 4.62
N TYR A 203 15.16 -28.11 4.90
CA TYR A 203 13.71 -28.25 5.12
C TYR A 203 13.01 -28.78 3.87
N PHE A 204 13.27 -28.21 2.70
CA PHE A 204 12.65 -28.66 1.45
C PHE A 204 13.15 -30.04 1.01
N GLU A 205 14.41 -30.36 1.26
CA GLU A 205 14.96 -31.69 1.02
C GLU A 205 14.23 -32.75 1.85
N LYS A 206 14.02 -32.50 3.15
CA LYS A 206 13.21 -33.39 4.01
C LYS A 206 11.74 -33.45 3.57
N LEU A 207 11.15 -32.31 3.20
CA LEU A 207 9.74 -32.24 2.82
C LEU A 207 9.45 -32.95 1.49
N LEU A 208 10.33 -32.81 0.50
CA LEU A 208 10.13 -33.32 -0.86
C LEU A 208 10.64 -34.75 -1.02
N ASN A 209 11.64 -35.16 -0.24
CA ASN A 209 12.23 -36.51 -0.29
C ASN A 209 11.83 -37.35 0.94
N CYS A 210 10.71 -37.03 1.59
CA CYS A 210 10.19 -37.83 2.68
C CYS A 210 9.75 -39.20 2.15
N GLU A 211 9.99 -40.26 2.91
CA GLU A 211 9.48 -41.59 2.60
C GLU A 211 7.94 -41.57 2.56
N GLU A 212 7.34 -42.41 1.73
CA GLU A 212 5.88 -42.52 1.64
C GLU A 212 5.32 -42.78 3.05
N PRO A 213 4.37 -41.95 3.54
CA PRO A 213 3.84 -42.12 4.88
C PRO A 213 3.19 -43.50 5.02
N ASN A 214 3.48 -44.19 6.12
CA ASN A 214 2.89 -45.50 6.44
C ASN A 214 1.35 -45.48 6.41
N GLU A 215 0.77 -44.33 6.78
CA GLU A 215 -0.65 -44.04 6.60
C GLU A 215 -0.82 -43.13 5.37
N THR A 216 -1.23 -43.74 4.25
CA THR A 216 -1.65 -42.98 3.09
C THR A 216 -3.09 -42.51 3.31
N PHE A 217 -3.30 -41.20 3.32
CA PHE A 217 -4.65 -40.64 3.22
C PHE A 217 -5.15 -40.86 1.78
N ASN A 218 -5.88 -41.95 1.58
CA ASN A 218 -6.60 -42.16 0.32
C ASN A 218 -7.75 -41.16 0.23
N PHE A 219 -7.49 -40.03 -0.40
CA PHE A 219 -8.54 -39.11 -0.82
C PHE A 219 -9.32 -39.78 -1.95
N ASN A 220 -10.39 -40.47 -1.57
CA ASN A 220 -11.21 -41.23 -2.49
C ASN A 220 -12.02 -40.24 -3.33
N PHE A 221 -11.51 -39.84 -4.50
CA PHE A 221 -12.23 -39.02 -5.48
C PHE A 221 -13.57 -39.66 -5.91
N ASN A 222 -13.68 -40.98 -5.73
CA ASN A 222 -14.83 -41.80 -6.06
C ASN A 222 -15.70 -42.14 -4.85
N GLN A 223 -15.40 -41.62 -3.65
CA GLN A 223 -16.47 -41.43 -2.70
C GLN A 223 -17.32 -40.37 -3.36
N GLU A 224 -18.44 -40.79 -3.95
CA GLU A 224 -19.50 -39.90 -4.39
C GLU A 224 -19.51 -38.76 -3.37
N ILE A 225 -19.09 -37.57 -3.82
CA ILE A 225 -19.53 -36.35 -3.17
C ILE A 225 -21.02 -36.57 -3.18
N LYS A 226 -21.60 -37.04 -2.05
CA LYS A 226 -23.04 -37.25 -1.90
C LYS A 226 -23.63 -36.05 -2.60
N GLU A 227 -24.24 -36.28 -3.77
CA GLU A 227 -24.50 -35.26 -4.79
C GLU A 227 -24.70 -33.96 -4.06
N SER A 228 -23.69 -33.08 -4.15
CA SER A 228 -23.51 -31.88 -3.35
C SER A 228 -24.86 -31.44 -2.81
N GLN A 229 -25.18 -31.82 -1.56
CA GLN A 229 -26.56 -31.79 -1.05
C GLN A 229 -27.25 -30.58 -1.62
N ASP A 230 -28.21 -30.79 -2.53
CA ASP A 230 -28.74 -29.75 -3.43
C ASP A 230 -28.87 -28.47 -2.63
N CYS A 231 -27.88 -27.61 -2.78
CA CYS A 231 -27.73 -26.47 -1.91
C CYS A 231 -28.72 -25.50 -2.51
N GLU A 232 -29.87 -25.32 -1.86
CA GLU A 232 -30.90 -24.42 -2.34
C GLU A 232 -30.26 -23.09 -2.72
N GLU A 233 -30.69 -22.54 -3.87
CA GLU A 233 -30.16 -21.28 -4.35
C GLU A 233 -30.28 -20.23 -3.23
N PRO A 234 -29.17 -19.56 -2.85
CA PRO A 234 -29.19 -18.67 -1.72
C PRO A 234 -30.19 -17.55 -1.98
N THR A 235 -31.09 -17.35 -1.02
CA THR A 235 -32.13 -16.33 -1.16
C THR A 235 -31.51 -14.93 -1.13
N LEU A 236 -32.17 -13.97 -1.79
CA LEU A 236 -31.71 -12.57 -1.79
C LEU A 236 -31.56 -12.00 -0.37
N GLU A 237 -32.40 -12.46 0.56
CA GLU A 237 -32.35 -12.08 1.97
C GLU A 237 -31.10 -12.63 2.66
N GLU A 238 -30.79 -13.90 2.46
CA GLU A 238 -29.56 -14.52 2.97
C GLU A 238 -28.32 -13.82 2.43
N ILE A 239 -28.27 -13.53 1.13
CA ILE A 239 -27.14 -12.81 0.53
C ILE A 239 -26.96 -11.43 1.18
N LYS A 240 -28.06 -10.69 1.38
CA LYS A 240 -28.03 -9.38 2.06
C LYS A 240 -27.56 -9.50 3.52
N LEU A 241 -28.06 -10.48 4.25
CA LEU A 241 -27.66 -10.75 5.63
C LEU A 241 -26.17 -11.08 5.71
N GLN A 242 -25.68 -11.97 4.85
CA GLN A 242 -24.27 -12.35 4.80
C GLN A 242 -23.38 -11.15 4.48
N ILE A 243 -23.75 -10.32 3.49
CA ILE A 243 -23.02 -9.09 3.16
C ILE A 243 -22.98 -8.12 4.35
N ASN A 244 -24.09 -7.97 5.08
CA ASN A 244 -24.14 -7.11 6.27
C ASN A 244 -23.31 -7.65 7.45
N MET A 245 -23.16 -8.97 7.55
CA MET A 245 -22.32 -9.62 8.55
C MET A 245 -20.82 -9.53 8.23
N LEU A 246 -20.45 -9.24 6.98
CA LEU A 246 -19.04 -9.12 6.59
C LEU A 246 -18.39 -7.92 7.29
N LYS A 247 -17.30 -8.21 8.02
CA LYS A 247 -16.45 -7.17 8.57
C LYS A 247 -15.72 -6.44 7.44
N ASN A 248 -15.84 -5.11 7.42
CA ASN A 248 -15.14 -4.27 6.46
C ASN A 248 -13.61 -4.37 6.61
N ASN A 249 -12.91 -4.13 5.49
CA ASN A 249 -11.44 -4.07 5.42
C ASN A 249 -10.72 -5.39 5.79
N LYS A 250 -11.36 -6.56 5.62
CA LYS A 250 -10.65 -7.86 5.64
C LYS A 250 -9.59 -7.90 4.54
N SER A 251 -8.55 -8.71 4.74
CA SER A 251 -7.60 -8.99 3.65
C SER A 251 -8.34 -9.75 2.56
N PRO A 252 -8.15 -9.42 1.27
CA PRO A 252 -8.63 -10.28 0.20
C PRO A 252 -7.92 -11.64 0.34
N GLU A 253 -8.68 -12.71 0.50
CA GLU A 253 -8.14 -14.06 0.33
C GLU A 253 -7.79 -14.26 -1.15
N ARG A 254 -6.61 -14.82 -1.42
CA ARG A 254 -6.26 -15.27 -2.77
C ARG A 254 -6.99 -16.58 -3.01
N MET A 255 -8.16 -16.54 -3.65
CA MET A 255 -8.76 -17.73 -4.22
C MET A 255 -7.96 -18.12 -5.47
N THR A 256 -7.09 -19.13 -5.35
CA THR A 256 -6.51 -19.81 -6.50
C THR A 256 -7.53 -20.85 -6.97
N PHE A 257 -8.33 -20.51 -7.98
CA PHE A 257 -9.10 -21.52 -8.70
C PHE A 257 -8.12 -22.34 -9.53
N ASN A 258 -7.82 -23.57 -9.10
CA ASN A 258 -7.13 -24.53 -9.95
C ASN A 258 -8.10 -24.92 -11.07
N GLN A 259 -7.81 -24.46 -12.28
CA GLN A 259 -8.45 -24.98 -13.48
C GLN A 259 -7.89 -26.38 -13.73
N SER A 260 -8.67 -27.42 -13.41
CA SER A 260 -8.45 -28.76 -13.96
C SER A 260 -8.87 -28.74 -15.43
N SER A 261 -7.90 -28.88 -16.33
CA SER A 261 -8.11 -29.23 -17.74
C SER A 261 -8.51 -30.69 -17.89
#